data_AF-A0A2N1QXB8-F1
#
_entry.id   AF-A0A2N1QXB8-F1
#
_cell.length_a   1.000
_cell.length_b   1.000
_cell.length_c   1.000
_cell.angle_alpha   90.00
_cell.angle_beta   90.00
_cell.angle_gamma   90.00
#
_symmetry.space_group_name_H-M   'P 1'
#
loop_
_entity.id
_entity.type
_entity.pdbx_description
1 polymer ?
#
loop_
_entity_poly.entity_id
_entity_poly.type
_entity_poly.pdbx_seq_one_letter_code
_entity_poly.pdbx_strand_id
1 'polypeptide(L)'
;IVMYKRSGRHHPNRISILWTVGCAIMSFVGAGFLGFAHTIPQVNIYTHGTLVTAMHGHLAFWGAYAMIVMAIMTYALPEMTGRKLWNSLTGQLAFWLSNIGMTAMTVAFGIAGVAQVYLERKMGLDFLLVQTELQVHFVGLLLAALVFLAGITLFIVEFIRYGLPSSEIHNMSDSEGVDHVSAQALPA
;
A
#
# COMPACT_ATOMS: atom_id res chain seq x y z
N ILE A 1 -8.92 9.58 11.56
CA ILE A 1 -10.13 10.18 10.91
C ILE A 1 -10.68 11.39 11.66
N VAL A 2 -10.84 11.33 13.00
CA VAL A 2 -11.33 12.48 13.81
C VAL A 2 -10.40 13.70 13.75
N MET A 3 -9.08 13.48 13.78
CA MET A 3 -8.07 14.55 13.72
C MET A 3 -8.02 15.26 12.35
N TYR A 4 -8.14 14.51 11.24
CA TYR A 4 -8.28 15.09 9.89
C TYR A 4 -9.55 15.94 9.77
N LYS A 5 -10.70 15.44 10.26
CA LYS A 5 -11.96 16.19 10.25
C LYS A 5 -11.89 17.49 11.08
N ARG A 6 -11.08 17.52 12.15
CA ARG A 6 -10.83 18.71 12.97
C ARG A 6 -9.79 19.67 12.40
N SER A 7 -8.98 19.25 11.42
CA SER A 7 -7.88 20.06 10.89
C SER A 7 -8.32 21.25 10.03
N GLY A 8 -9.59 21.30 9.57
CA GLY A 8 -10.10 22.34 8.68
C GLY A 8 -9.46 22.38 7.28
N ARG A 9 -8.46 21.53 7.01
CA ARG A 9 -7.75 21.41 5.74
C ARG A 9 -8.46 20.38 4.86
N HIS A 10 -9.29 20.87 3.95
CA HIS A 10 -9.98 20.04 2.96
C HIS A 10 -9.17 20.03 1.66
N HIS A 11 -8.27 19.06 1.53
CA HIS A 11 -7.66 18.81 0.22
C HIS A 11 -8.69 18.10 -0.67
N PRO A 12 -8.91 18.54 -1.91
CA PRO A 12 -9.98 18.00 -2.72
C PRO A 12 -9.69 16.56 -3.18
N ASN A 13 -8.41 16.19 -3.32
CA ASN A 13 -7.97 14.82 -3.58
C ASN A 13 -8.16 13.91 -2.34
N ARG A 14 -9.28 13.20 -2.29
CA ARG A 14 -9.61 12.29 -1.18
C ARG A 14 -8.82 10.99 -1.24
N ILE A 15 -8.45 10.55 -2.44
CA ILE A 15 -7.70 9.31 -2.65
C ILE A 15 -6.29 9.41 -2.07
N SER A 16 -5.56 10.52 -2.32
CA SER A 16 -4.21 10.66 -1.74
C SER A 16 -4.24 10.72 -0.22
N ILE A 17 -5.29 11.31 0.37
CA ILE A 17 -5.49 11.32 1.83
C ILE A 17 -5.76 9.90 2.35
N LEU A 18 -6.57 9.09 1.65
CA LEU A 18 -6.82 7.70 2.02
C LEU A 18 -5.51 6.90 2.05
N TRP A 19 -4.69 7.00 1.00
CA TRP A 19 -3.39 6.34 0.95
C TRP A 19 -2.43 6.83 2.03
N THR A 20 -2.36 8.13 2.27
CA THR A 20 -1.47 8.72 3.29
C THR A 20 -1.85 8.31 4.71
N VAL A 21 -3.14 8.41 5.05
CA VAL A 21 -3.64 8.01 6.37
C VAL A 21 -3.54 6.49 6.55
N GLY A 22 -3.85 5.72 5.50
CA GLY A 22 -3.66 4.28 5.48
C GLY A 22 -2.20 3.89 5.72
N CYS A 23 -1.26 4.54 5.04
CA CYS A 23 0.19 4.36 5.20
C CYS A 23 0.61 4.53 6.66
N ALA A 24 0.20 5.63 7.31
CA ALA A 24 0.54 5.89 8.71
C ALA A 24 0.06 4.78 9.66
N ILE A 25 -1.17 4.30 9.46
CA ILE A 25 -1.76 3.23 10.28
C ILE A 25 -1.05 1.90 10.03
N MET A 26 -0.91 1.50 8.76
CA MET A 26 -0.32 0.22 8.37
C MET A 26 1.17 0.16 8.72
N SER A 27 1.91 1.27 8.58
CA SER A 27 3.31 1.37 9.00
C SER A 27 3.45 1.26 10.51
N PHE A 28 2.56 1.87 11.29
CA PHE A 28 2.58 1.73 12.75
C PHE A 28 2.35 0.28 13.18
N VAL A 29 1.39 -0.43 12.57
CA VAL A 29 1.12 -1.83 12.92
C VAL A 29 2.22 -2.76 12.41
N GLY A 30 2.59 -2.65 11.13
CA GLY A 30 3.56 -3.54 10.48
C GLY A 30 4.99 -3.31 10.94
N ALA A 31 5.49 -2.09 10.80
CA ALA A 31 6.87 -1.76 11.15
C ALA A 31 7.04 -1.48 12.65
N GLY A 32 6.07 -0.79 13.26
CA GLY A 32 6.13 -0.46 14.69
C GLY A 32 5.83 -1.66 15.58
N PHE A 33 4.56 -2.09 15.64
CA PHE A 33 4.11 -3.10 16.60
C PHE A 33 4.69 -4.49 16.31
N LEU A 34 4.52 -5.03 15.10
CA LEU A 34 5.05 -6.36 14.76
C LEU A 34 6.58 -6.36 14.70
N GLY A 35 7.20 -5.27 14.22
CA GLY A 35 8.65 -5.14 14.21
C GLY A 35 9.24 -5.17 15.61
N PHE A 36 8.64 -4.44 16.56
CA PHE A 36 9.05 -4.48 17.96
C PHE A 36 8.91 -5.88 18.57
N ALA A 37 7.87 -6.64 18.22
CA ALA A 37 7.73 -8.02 18.72
C ALA A 37 8.90 -8.92 18.29
N HIS A 38 9.44 -8.71 17.08
CA HIS A 38 10.57 -9.49 16.55
C HIS A 38 11.94 -9.04 17.07
N THR A 39 12.09 -7.83 17.61
CA THR A 39 13.36 -7.38 18.18
C THR A 39 13.61 -7.97 19.57
N ILE A 40 12.57 -8.45 20.26
CA ILE A 40 12.71 -9.08 21.58
C ILE A 40 13.44 -10.43 21.43
N PRO A 41 14.62 -10.63 22.05
CA PRO A 41 15.40 -11.86 21.89
C PRO A 41 14.60 -13.13 22.23
N GLN A 42 13.79 -13.08 23.28
CA GLN A 42 12.94 -14.19 23.76
C GLN A 42 11.89 -14.64 22.73
N VAL A 43 11.46 -13.73 21.84
CA VAL A 43 10.54 -14.05 20.73
C VAL A 43 11.34 -14.49 19.51
N ASN A 44 12.44 -13.81 19.23
CA ASN A 44 13.25 -14.08 18.05
C ASN A 44 13.85 -15.50 18.05
N ILE A 45 14.27 -16.04 19.20
CA ILE A 45 14.81 -17.42 19.27
C ILE A 45 13.86 -18.49 18.71
N TYR A 46 12.55 -18.25 18.74
CA TYR A 46 11.54 -19.18 18.25
C TYR A 46 11.04 -18.81 16.85
N THR A 47 10.89 -17.52 16.59
CA THR A 47 10.22 -17.02 15.38
C THR A 47 11.17 -16.74 14.24
N HIS A 48 12.47 -16.65 14.48
CA HIS A 48 13.47 -16.38 13.46
C HIS A 48 13.44 -17.43 12.34
N GLY A 49 13.37 -16.97 11.10
CA GLY A 49 13.36 -17.84 9.91
C GLY A 49 12.05 -18.59 9.69
N THR A 50 10.95 -18.19 10.33
CA THR A 50 9.63 -18.81 10.16
C THR A 50 8.67 -17.90 9.39
N LEU A 51 7.48 -18.40 9.05
CA LEU A 51 6.41 -17.60 8.43
C LEU A 51 5.94 -16.43 9.32
N VAL A 52 6.24 -16.44 10.62
CA VAL A 52 6.02 -15.30 11.53
C VAL A 52 6.81 -14.08 11.06
N THR A 53 8.09 -14.25 10.71
CA THR A 53 8.93 -13.17 10.15
C THR A 53 8.40 -12.71 8.79
N ALA A 54 7.90 -13.63 7.96
CA ALA A 54 7.28 -13.28 6.68
C ALA A 54 6.02 -12.41 6.87
N MET A 55 5.20 -12.69 7.89
CA MET A 55 4.04 -11.85 8.24
C MET A 55 4.45 -10.40 8.46
N HIS A 56 5.49 -10.17 9.28
CA HIS A 56 5.96 -8.84 9.60
C HIS A 56 6.55 -8.16 8.36
N GLY A 57 7.39 -8.88 7.60
CA GLY A 57 8.03 -8.35 6.41
C GLY A 57 7.03 -7.80 5.38
N HIS A 58 5.96 -8.54 5.10
CA HIS A 58 4.94 -8.11 4.13
C HIS A 58 4.19 -6.87 4.61
N LEU A 59 3.68 -6.88 5.85
CA LEU A 59 2.92 -5.73 6.37
C LEU A 59 3.80 -4.48 6.54
N ALA A 60 5.04 -4.65 7.00
CA ALA A 60 6.00 -3.56 7.16
C ALA A 60 6.40 -2.96 5.82
N PHE A 61 6.75 -3.79 4.83
CA PHE A 61 7.10 -3.31 3.49
C PHE A 61 5.94 -2.59 2.82
N TRP A 62 4.74 -3.17 2.91
CA TRP A 62 3.53 -2.56 2.39
C TRP A 62 3.24 -1.21 3.04
N GLY A 63 3.14 -1.19 4.38
CA GLY A 63 2.74 -0.01 5.14
C GLY A 63 3.76 1.12 5.07
N ALA A 64 5.05 0.82 5.15
CA ALA A 64 6.10 1.85 5.20
C ALA A 64 6.53 2.36 3.82
N TYR A 65 6.67 1.48 2.82
CA TYR A 65 7.28 1.83 1.54
C TYR A 65 6.27 1.85 0.39
N ALA A 66 5.49 0.79 0.20
CA ALA A 66 4.59 0.73 -0.95
C ALA A 66 3.48 1.78 -0.85
N MET A 67 2.83 1.90 0.32
CA MET A 67 1.72 2.82 0.54
C MET A 67 2.10 4.30 0.41
N ILE A 68 3.31 4.70 0.84
CA ILE A 68 3.76 6.08 0.67
C ILE A 68 4.01 6.42 -0.80
N VAL A 69 4.58 5.47 -1.56
CA VAL A 69 4.79 5.64 -3.00
C VAL A 69 3.45 5.79 -3.73
N MET A 70 2.44 4.97 -3.40
CA MET A 70 1.09 5.12 -3.95
C MET A 70 0.40 6.43 -3.51
N ALA A 71 0.63 6.89 -2.29
CA ALA A 71 0.12 8.18 -1.83
C ALA A 71 0.71 9.35 -2.65
N ILE A 72 2.02 9.32 -2.92
CA ILE A 72 2.70 10.31 -3.76
C ILE A 72 2.19 10.24 -5.20
N MET A 73 2.08 9.05 -5.78
CA MET A 73 1.57 8.88 -7.15
C MET A 73 0.13 9.41 -7.29
N THR A 74 -0.75 9.06 -6.35
CA THR A 74 -2.15 9.52 -6.38
C THR A 74 -2.30 11.02 -6.10
N TYR A 75 -1.32 11.64 -5.45
CA TYR A 75 -1.25 13.09 -5.27
C TYR A 75 -0.73 13.81 -6.52
N ALA A 76 0.39 13.35 -7.10
CA ALA A 76 1.08 14.02 -8.20
C ALA A 76 0.40 13.82 -9.57
N LEU A 77 -0.14 12.62 -9.83
CA LEU A 77 -0.67 12.27 -11.15
C LEU A 77 -1.83 13.18 -11.62
N PRO A 78 -2.82 13.53 -10.77
CA PRO A 78 -3.88 14.45 -11.18
C PRO A 78 -3.39 15.86 -11.53
N GLU A 79 -2.35 16.34 -10.84
CA GLU A 79 -1.77 17.67 -11.05
C GLU A 79 -0.92 17.70 -12.34
N MET A 80 -0.15 16.64 -12.61
CA MET A 80 0.67 16.55 -13.82
C MET A 80 -0.15 16.31 -15.09
N THR A 81 -1.28 15.60 -14.99
CA THR A 81 -2.07 15.21 -16.17
C THR A 81 -3.29 16.10 -16.39
N GLY A 82 -3.61 17.00 -15.45
CA GLY A 82 -4.84 17.79 -15.44
C GLY A 82 -6.10 16.97 -15.18
N ARG A 83 -6.00 15.64 -14.99
CA ARG A 83 -7.15 14.76 -14.78
C ARG A 83 -7.45 14.63 -13.29
N LYS A 84 -8.34 15.50 -12.79
CA LYS A 84 -8.74 15.61 -11.37
C LYS A 84 -9.60 14.44 -10.88
N LEU A 85 -9.03 13.24 -10.79
CA LEU A 85 -9.67 11.98 -10.35
C LEU A 85 -9.77 11.86 -8.83
N TRP A 86 -10.22 12.92 -8.18
CA TRP A 86 -10.11 13.07 -6.73
C TRP A 86 -11.01 12.13 -5.92
N ASN A 87 -11.97 11.47 -6.56
CA ASN A 87 -12.94 10.55 -5.93
C ASN A 87 -13.40 9.44 -6.91
N SER A 88 -12.48 8.82 -7.64
CA SER A 88 -12.81 7.66 -8.47
C SER A 88 -13.26 6.47 -7.60
N LEU A 89 -14.25 5.71 -8.09
CA LEU A 89 -14.66 4.46 -7.46
C LEU A 89 -13.53 3.41 -7.55
N THR A 90 -12.88 3.34 -8.71
CA THR A 90 -11.76 2.42 -8.98
C THR A 90 -10.60 2.63 -8.02
N GLY A 91 -10.22 3.88 -7.73
CA GLY A 91 -9.10 4.18 -6.84
C GLY A 91 -9.40 3.89 -5.37
N GLN A 92 -10.66 4.06 -4.97
CA GLN A 92 -11.13 3.61 -3.65
C GLN A 92 -11.16 2.09 -3.54
N LEU A 93 -11.62 1.38 -4.58
CA LEU A 93 -11.60 -0.08 -4.62
C LEU A 93 -10.16 -0.62 -4.61
N ALA A 94 -9.25 0.00 -5.37
CA ALA A 94 -7.83 -0.35 -5.37
C ALA A 94 -7.22 -0.22 -3.96
N PHE A 95 -7.52 0.88 -3.26
CA PHE A 95 -7.09 1.09 -1.87
C PHE A 95 -7.66 0.01 -0.93
N TRP A 96 -8.97 -0.25 -0.96
CA TRP A 96 -9.59 -1.19 -0.02
C TRP A 96 -9.19 -2.63 -0.29
N LEU A 97 -9.22 -3.09 -1.54
CA LEU A 97 -8.85 -4.46 -1.89
C LEU A 97 -7.38 -4.75 -1.57
N SER A 98 -6.46 -3.82 -1.86
CA SER A 98 -5.06 -4.00 -1.53
C SER A 98 -4.82 -4.03 -0.01
N ASN A 99 -5.43 -3.14 0.77
CA ASN A 99 -5.23 -3.14 2.23
C ASN A 99 -5.89 -4.34 2.93
N ILE A 100 -7.11 -4.72 2.50
CA ILE A 100 -7.79 -5.91 3.03
C ILE A 100 -7.01 -7.17 2.66
N GLY A 101 -6.56 -7.29 1.41
CA GLY A 101 -5.74 -8.41 0.93
C GLY A 101 -4.43 -8.53 1.71
N MET A 102 -3.69 -7.43 1.89
CA MET A 102 -2.44 -7.43 2.64
C MET A 102 -2.64 -7.77 4.13
N THR A 103 -3.69 -7.23 4.75
CA THR A 103 -4.01 -7.53 6.15
C THR A 103 -4.39 -9.00 6.31
N ALA A 104 -5.25 -9.53 5.43
CA ALA A 104 -5.63 -10.93 5.42
C ALA A 104 -4.43 -11.85 5.20
N MET A 105 -3.52 -11.48 4.28
CA MET A 105 -2.30 -12.23 4.02
C MET A 105 -1.37 -12.23 5.24
N THR A 106 -1.26 -11.11 5.93
CA THR A 106 -0.48 -11.00 7.17
C THR A 106 -1.05 -11.91 8.26
N VAL A 107 -2.38 -11.93 8.42
CA VAL A 107 -3.04 -12.83 9.38
C VAL A 107 -2.82 -14.29 9.01
N ALA A 108 -2.92 -14.64 7.71
CA ALA A 108 -2.67 -16.00 7.23
C ALA A 108 -1.22 -16.45 7.49
N PHE A 109 -0.23 -15.58 7.21
CA PHE A 109 1.18 -15.82 7.58
C PHE A 109 1.36 -15.96 9.09
N GLY A 110 0.66 -15.16 9.89
CA GLY A 110 0.71 -15.24 11.35
C GLY A 110 0.21 -16.58 11.87
N ILE A 111 -0.95 -17.06 11.40
CA ILE A 111 -1.52 -18.35 11.82
C ILE A 111 -0.59 -19.50 11.39
N ALA A 112 -0.15 -19.51 10.13
CA ALA A 112 0.77 -20.51 9.61
C ALA A 112 2.12 -20.49 10.35
N GLY A 113 2.62 -19.30 10.69
CA GLY A 113 3.86 -19.11 11.42
C GLY A 113 3.80 -19.58 12.86
N VAL A 114 2.71 -19.30 13.59
CA VAL A 114 2.53 -19.82 14.94
C VAL A 114 2.46 -21.35 14.92
N ALA A 115 1.74 -21.93 13.96
CA ALA A 115 1.71 -23.38 13.77
C ALA A 115 3.11 -23.92 13.45
N GLN A 116 3.87 -23.27 12.55
CA GLN A 116 5.25 -23.67 12.24
C GLN A 116 6.15 -23.64 13.48
N VAL A 117 6.13 -22.55 14.24
CA VAL A 117 6.93 -22.41 15.46
C VAL A 117 6.59 -23.50 16.47
N TYR A 118 5.31 -23.82 16.64
CA TYR A 118 4.89 -24.88 17.56
C TYR A 118 5.37 -26.26 17.10
N LEU A 119 5.12 -26.63 15.84
CA LEU A 119 5.47 -27.95 15.33
C LEU A 119 7.00 -28.15 15.21
N GLU A 120 7.72 -27.16 14.69
CA GLU A 120 9.16 -27.23 14.44
C GLU A 120 9.97 -27.01 15.73
N ARG A 121 9.64 -25.98 16.52
CA ARG A 121 10.47 -25.59 17.68
C ARG A 121 10.03 -26.21 19.00
N LYS A 122 8.74 -26.48 19.20
CA LYS A 122 8.25 -27.10 20.45
C LYS A 122 8.15 -28.61 20.36
N MET A 123 7.63 -29.14 19.25
CA MET A 123 7.48 -30.60 19.09
C MET A 123 8.70 -31.27 18.42
N GLY A 124 9.61 -30.49 17.84
CA GLY A 124 10.84 -31.01 17.24
C GLY A 124 10.62 -31.87 15.99
N LEU A 125 9.51 -31.63 15.27
CA LEU A 125 9.22 -32.34 14.03
C LEU A 125 10.17 -31.92 12.91
N ASP A 126 10.40 -32.83 11.96
CA ASP A 126 11.20 -32.54 10.77
C ASP A 126 10.53 -31.49 9.88
N PHE A 127 11.34 -30.67 9.22
CA PHE A 127 10.87 -29.56 8.41
C PHE A 127 9.92 -29.99 7.29
N LEU A 128 10.20 -31.11 6.60
CA LEU A 128 9.33 -31.57 5.49
C LEU A 128 7.95 -31.98 6.00
N LEU A 129 7.88 -32.60 7.18
CA LEU A 129 6.62 -32.98 7.80
C LEU A 129 5.81 -31.74 8.19
N VAL A 130 6.47 -30.76 8.82
CA VAL A 130 5.84 -29.47 9.18
C VAL A 130 5.29 -28.76 7.94
N GLN A 131 6.03 -28.72 6.84
CA GLN A 131 5.55 -28.11 5.59
C GLN A 131 4.31 -28.82 5.02
N THR A 132 4.25 -30.14 5.16
CA THR A 132 3.09 -30.93 4.71
C THR A 132 1.83 -30.59 5.51
N GLU A 133 1.95 -30.50 6.84
CA GLU A 133 0.86 -30.09 7.73
C GLU A 133 0.42 -28.63 7.51
N LEU A 134 1.38 -27.76 7.15
CA LEU A 134 1.10 -26.36 6.88
C LEU A 134 0.40 -26.12 5.53
N GLN A 135 0.31 -27.12 4.63
CA GLN A 135 -0.20 -26.88 3.27
C GLN A 135 -1.60 -26.27 3.25
N VAL A 136 -2.44 -26.65 4.21
CA VAL A 136 -3.82 -26.15 4.32
C VAL A 136 -3.86 -24.64 4.55
N HIS A 137 -2.87 -24.09 5.26
CA HIS A 137 -2.78 -22.66 5.54
C HIS A 137 -2.38 -21.85 4.29
N PHE A 138 -1.66 -22.47 3.33
CA PHE A 138 -1.31 -21.81 2.07
C PHE A 138 -2.52 -21.54 1.18
N VAL A 139 -3.63 -22.28 1.33
CA VAL A 139 -4.87 -21.97 0.61
C VAL A 139 -5.40 -20.60 1.02
N GLY A 140 -5.47 -20.33 2.34
CA GLY A 140 -5.87 -19.02 2.86
C GLY A 140 -4.92 -17.91 2.42
N LEU A 141 -3.62 -18.20 2.41
CA LEU A 141 -2.60 -17.27 1.92
C LEU A 141 -2.81 -16.93 0.43
N LEU A 142 -3.07 -17.93 -0.41
CA LEU A 142 -3.30 -17.75 -1.83
C LEU A 142 -4.54 -16.91 -2.10
N LEU A 143 -5.65 -17.17 -1.38
CA LEU A 143 -6.87 -16.38 -1.51
C LEU A 143 -6.64 -14.91 -1.13
N ALA A 144 -5.93 -14.66 -0.03
CA ALA A 144 -5.58 -13.30 0.38
C ALA A 144 -4.67 -12.60 -0.65
N ALA A 145 -3.70 -13.33 -1.22
CA ALA A 145 -2.82 -12.83 -2.26
C ALA A 145 -3.59 -12.47 -3.54
N LEU A 146 -4.61 -13.23 -3.92
CA LEU A 146 -5.46 -12.90 -5.08
C LEU A 146 -6.28 -11.62 -4.86
N VAL A 147 -6.81 -11.41 -3.65
CA VAL A 147 -7.51 -10.16 -3.31
C VAL A 147 -6.57 -8.96 -3.37
N PHE A 148 -5.36 -9.12 -2.82
CA PHE A 148 -4.31 -8.10 -2.91
C PHE A 148 -3.95 -7.78 -4.37
N LEU A 149 -3.71 -8.82 -5.17
CA LEU A 149 -3.36 -8.71 -6.59
C LEU A 149 -4.46 -7.99 -7.38
N ALA A 150 -5.74 -8.29 -7.12
CA ALA A 150 -6.85 -7.60 -7.75
C ALA A 150 -6.82 -6.09 -7.43
N GLY A 151 -6.58 -5.73 -6.17
CA GLY A 151 -6.45 -4.33 -5.75
C GLY A 151 -5.32 -3.59 -6.45
N ILE A 152 -4.13 -4.20 -6.53
CA ILE A 152 -2.97 -3.62 -7.24
C ILE A 152 -3.21 -3.51 -8.74
N THR A 153 -3.85 -4.52 -9.34
CA THR A 153 -4.16 -4.50 -10.77
C THR A 153 -5.09 -3.34 -11.10
N LEU A 154 -6.10 -3.08 -10.27
CA LEU A 154 -6.97 -1.90 -10.44
C LEU A 154 -6.18 -0.59 -10.35
N PHE A 155 -5.25 -0.49 -9.39
CA PHE A 155 -4.38 0.68 -9.26
C PHE A 155 -3.53 0.90 -10.52
N ILE A 156 -2.89 -0.15 -11.04
CA ILE A 156 -2.03 -0.07 -12.23
C ILE A 156 -2.85 0.31 -13.46
N VAL A 157 -4.03 -0.28 -13.65
CA VAL A 157 -4.93 0.05 -14.76
C VAL A 157 -5.35 1.51 -14.71
N GLU A 158 -5.69 2.02 -13.53
CA GLU A 158 -6.03 3.43 -13.35
C GLU A 158 -4.83 4.34 -13.64
N PHE A 159 -3.65 3.99 -13.13
CA PHE A 159 -2.42 4.73 -13.39
C PHE A 159 -2.09 4.82 -14.89
N ILE A 160 -2.19 3.72 -15.63
CA ILE A 160 -1.91 3.71 -17.08
C ILE A 160 -2.99 4.48 -17.85
N ARG A 161 -4.27 4.29 -17.51
CA ARG A 161 -5.40 4.92 -18.23
C ARG A 161 -5.41 6.44 -18.08
N TYR A 162 -4.95 6.94 -16.94
CA TYR A 162 -4.95 8.36 -16.62
C TYR A 162 -3.55 8.96 -16.50
N GLY A 163 -2.51 8.21 -16.91
CA GLY A 163 -1.12 8.65 -16.87
C GLY A 163 -0.73 9.66 -17.95
N LEU A 164 -1.54 9.78 -19.00
CA LEU A 164 -1.29 10.72 -20.11
C LEU A 164 -1.94 12.08 -19.85
N PRO A 165 -1.25 13.19 -20.18
CA PRO A 165 -1.77 14.55 -19.99
C PRO A 165 -3.05 14.77 -20.80
N SER A 166 -4.00 15.49 -20.20
CA SER A 166 -5.21 15.96 -20.88
C SER A 166 -4.90 17.19 -21.74
N SER A 167 -5.78 17.48 -22.71
CA SER A 167 -5.71 18.70 -23.52
C SER A 167 -5.82 19.98 -22.69
N GLU A 168 -6.30 19.93 -21.44
CA GLU A 168 -6.34 21.10 -20.56
C GLU A 168 -4.93 21.59 -20.17
N ILE A 169 -3.99 20.67 -19.92
CA ILE A 169 -2.57 21.01 -19.66
C ILE A 169 -1.95 21.64 -20.90
N HIS A 170 -2.26 21.12 -22.09
CA HIS A 170 -1.76 21.65 -23.36
C HIS A 170 -2.25 23.08 -23.62
N ASN A 171 -3.53 23.34 -23.36
CA ASN A 171 -4.10 24.68 -23.52
C ASN A 171 -3.54 25.69 -22.50
N MET A 172 -3.21 25.25 -21.27
CA MET A 172 -2.53 26.10 -20.28
C MET A 172 -1.10 26.43 -20.70
N SER A 173 -0.33 25.46 -21.22
CA SER A 173 1.01 25.72 -21.74
C SER A 173 1.01 26.66 -22.95
N ASP A 174 0.00 26.55 -23.81
CA ASP A 174 -0.16 27.42 -24.97
C ASP A 174 -0.55 28.85 -24.54
N SER A 175 -1.42 29.01 -23.53
CA SER A 175 -1.77 30.34 -22.99
C SER A 175 -0.59 31.01 -22.28
N GLU A 176 0.18 30.28 -21.47
CA GLU A 176 1.38 30.84 -20.83
C GLU A 176 2.44 31.21 -21.87
N GLY A 177 2.59 30.41 -22.93
CA GLY A 177 3.46 30.73 -24.06
C GLY A 177 3.08 32.01 -24.80
N VAL A 178 1.79 32.27 -24.99
CA VAL A 178 1.27 33.50 -25.63
C VAL A 178 1.43 34.72 -24.71
N ASP A 179 1.25 34.56 -23.41
CA ASP A 179 1.43 35.64 -22.42
C ASP A 179 2.90 36.06 -22.31
N HIS A 180 3.84 35.13 -22.42
CA HIS A 180 5.27 35.43 -22.46
C HIS A 180 5.72 36.11 -23.77
N VAL A 181 5.15 35.71 -24.91
CA VAL A 181 5.44 36.36 -26.21
C VAL A 181 4.85 37.77 -26.27
N SER A 182 3.66 37.99 -25.71
CA SER A 182 3.02 39.31 -25.67
C SER A 182 3.66 40.27 -24.65
N ALA A 183 4.16 39.77 -23.51
CA ALA A 183 4.92 40.57 -22.54
C ALA A 183 6.29 41.04 -23.06
N GLN A 184 6.90 40.29 -23.98
CA GLN A 184 8.17 40.66 -24.64
C GLN A 184 8.01 41.60 -25.83
N ALA A 185 6.77 41.82 -26.29
CA ALA A 185 6.44 42.63 -27.47
C ALA A 185 6.03 44.08 -27.13
N LEU A 186 6.33 44.59 -25.93
CA LEU A 186 6.16 46.01 -25.62
C LEU A 186 7.38 46.81 -26.11
N PRO A 187 7.25 47.67 -27.14
CA PRO A 187 8.35 48.53 -27.57
C PRO A 187 8.63 49.60 -26.49
N ALA A 188 9.93 49.84 -26.25
CA ALA A 188 10.43 50.97 -25.46
C ALA A 188 10.26 52.31 -26.20
#